data_AF-A0A2S6RP17-F1
#
_entry.id   AF-A0A2S6RP17-F1
#
_cell.length_a   1.000
_cell.length_b   1.000
_cell.length_c   1.000
_cell.angle_alpha   90.00
_cell.angle_beta   90.00
_cell.angle_gamma   90.00
#
_symmetry.space_group_name_H-M   'P 1'
#
loop_
_entity.id
_entity.type
_entity.pdbx_description
1 polymer ?
#
loop_
_entity_poly.entity_id
_entity_poly.type
_entity_poly.pdbx_seq_one_letter_code
_entity_poly.pdbx_strand_id
1 'polypeptide(L)'
;MANDLDDKKLLKNLLKSVKELTEILKKSNLPGNIENTGDVTRVTTKRIKIEHADAMTSPMVGTVYLSPEPKAKSFIKQGQAVKKGDTLLIIEAMKTFNPIKAEKSGKIQKILVNDAEPVEYGQPLLVIK
;
A
#
# COMPACT_ATOMS: atom_id res chain seq x y z
N MET A 1 32.63 5.24 -2.18
CA MET A 1 31.99 6.58 -2.22
C MET A 1 30.60 6.55 -2.89
N ALA A 2 29.84 5.46 -2.78
CA ALA A 2 28.56 5.27 -3.48
C ALA A 2 27.36 5.04 -2.51
N ASN A 3 27.25 5.86 -1.45
CA ASN A 3 26.18 5.70 -0.45
C ASN A 3 25.51 7.02 -0.01
N ASP A 4 26.17 8.18 -0.15
CA ASP A 4 25.65 9.44 0.43
C ASP A 4 24.44 10.03 -0.31
N LEU A 5 24.32 9.81 -1.63
CA LEU A 5 23.15 10.27 -2.41
C LEU A 5 21.91 9.41 -2.15
N ASP A 6 22.08 8.10 -1.95
CA ASP A 6 20.98 7.17 -1.67
C ASP A 6 20.45 7.36 -0.25
N ASP A 7 21.32 7.58 0.74
CA ASP A 7 20.94 7.88 2.12
C ASP A 7 20.15 9.19 2.23
N LYS A 8 20.59 10.26 1.55
CA LYS A 8 19.86 11.53 1.51
C LYS A 8 18.49 11.41 0.86
N LYS A 9 18.34 10.57 -0.16
CA LYS A 9 17.06 10.28 -0.80
C LYS A 9 16.14 9.50 0.14
N LEU A 10 16.69 8.52 0.86
CA LEU A 10 15.98 7.75 1.87
C LEU A 10 15.45 8.65 2.99
N LEU A 11 16.31 9.52 3.52
CA LEU A 11 15.97 10.49 4.57
C LEU A 11 14.88 11.47 4.12
N LYS A 12 14.95 11.98 2.88
CA LYS A 12 13.90 12.85 2.33
C LYS A 12 12.57 12.12 2.20
N ASN A 13 12.58 10.87 1.75
CA ASN A 13 11.38 10.05 1.66
C ASN A 13 10.78 9.77 3.04
N LEU A 14 11.61 9.41 4.02
CA LEU A 14 11.19 9.19 5.40
C LEU A 14 10.56 10.44 6.00
N LEU A 15 11.20 11.61 5.83
CA LEU A 15 10.69 12.88 6.34
C LEU A 15 9.34 13.24 5.72
N LYS A 16 9.15 12.94 4.43
CA LYS A 16 7.87 13.15 3.74
C LYS A 16 6.77 12.25 4.32
N SER A 17 7.06 10.96 4.51
CA SER A 17 6.11 10.01 5.10
C SER A 17 5.73 10.39 6.54
N VAL A 18 6.69 10.81 7.37
CA VAL A 18 6.44 11.27 8.74
C VAL A 18 5.53 12.50 8.76
N LYS A 19 5.71 13.45 7.83
CA LYS A 19 4.83 14.62 7.71
C LYS A 19 3.40 14.23 7.30
N GLU A 20 3.26 13.37 6.29
CA GLU A 20 1.95 12.85 5.87
C GLU A 20 1.23 12.15 7.04
N LEU A 21 1.94 11.29 7.78
CA LEU A 21 1.39 10.65 8.99
C LEU A 21 0.98 11.66 10.06
N THR A 22 1.80 12.71 10.29
CA THR A 22 1.51 13.76 11.27
C THR A 22 0.25 14.53 10.90
N GLU A 23 0.06 14.86 9.63
CA GLU A 23 -1.16 15.52 9.14
C GLU A 23 -2.40 14.63 9.29
N ILE A 24 -2.26 13.35 8.98
CA ILE A 24 -3.33 12.36 9.15
C ILE A 24 -3.72 12.25 10.63
N LEU A 25 -2.75 12.18 11.55
CA LEU A 25 -2.99 12.11 12.99
C LEU A 25 -3.66 13.37 13.55
N LYS A 26 -3.33 14.56 13.00
CA LYS A 26 -4.03 15.80 13.37
C LYS A 26 -5.50 15.79 12.93
N LYS A 27 -5.80 15.22 11.76
CA LYS A 27 -7.16 15.13 11.21
C LYS A 27 -8.04 14.11 11.93
N SER A 28 -7.46 13.14 12.63
CA SER A 28 -8.20 12.07 13.31
C SER A 28 -8.72 12.46 14.71
N ASN A 29 -8.56 13.71 15.15
CA ASN A 29 -8.95 14.19 16.49
C ASN A 29 -8.36 13.33 17.63
N LEU A 30 -7.14 12.82 17.46
CA LEU A 30 -6.42 12.13 18.53
C LEU A 30 -5.99 13.15 19.60
N PRO A 31 -6.17 12.86 20.90
CA PRO A 31 -5.65 13.72 21.96
C PRO A 31 -4.13 13.83 21.83
N GLY A 32 -3.60 15.06 21.96
CA GLY A 32 -2.18 15.37 21.76
C GLY A 32 -1.21 14.78 22.79
N ASN A 33 -1.72 13.99 23.74
CA ASN A 33 -0.95 13.31 24.77
C ASN A 33 -1.65 12.00 25.15
N ILE A 34 -0.97 10.86 24.99
CA ILE A 34 -1.49 9.54 25.36
C ILE A 34 -0.71 9.11 26.61
N GLU A 35 -1.18 9.52 27.78
CA GLU A 35 -0.51 9.23 29.06
C GLU A 35 -0.98 7.90 29.70
N ASN A 36 -2.02 7.26 29.16
CA ASN A 36 -2.56 6.03 29.75
C ASN A 36 -2.83 4.93 28.72
N THR A 37 -2.49 3.69 29.10
CA THR A 37 -2.58 2.46 28.31
C THR A 37 -4.00 2.18 27.78
N GLY A 38 -5.05 2.72 28.42
CA GLY A 38 -6.44 2.59 27.98
C GLY A 38 -6.80 3.37 26.71
N ASP A 39 -6.12 4.47 26.41
CA ASP A 39 -6.36 5.27 25.21
C ASP A 39 -5.67 4.67 23.97
N VAL A 40 -4.60 3.90 24.17
CA VAL A 40 -3.93 3.13 23.12
C VAL A 40 -4.89 2.14 22.46
N THR A 41 -5.81 1.54 23.25
CA THR A 41 -6.80 0.58 22.76
C THR A 41 -7.89 1.23 21.89
N ARG A 42 -8.23 2.50 22.12
CA ARG A 42 -9.21 3.26 21.30
C ARG A 42 -8.60 3.79 20.01
N VAL A 43 -7.32 4.16 20.05
CA VAL A 43 -6.58 4.67 18.89
C VAL A 43 -6.24 3.57 17.89
N THR A 44 -6.02 2.34 18.35
CA THR A 44 -5.63 1.20 17.49
C THR A 44 -6.77 0.62 16.64
N THR A 45 -8.04 0.88 16.96
CA THR A 45 -9.17 0.28 16.21
C THR A 45 -9.67 1.16 15.05
N LYS A 46 -9.37 2.45 15.03
CA LYS A 46 -9.77 3.31 13.91
C LYS A 46 -8.68 3.26 12.83
N ARG A 47 -8.72 2.22 11.99
CA ARG A 47 -7.92 2.19 10.75
C ARG A 47 -8.18 3.49 10.00
N ILE A 48 -7.18 4.36 9.95
CA ILE A 48 -7.29 5.60 9.19
C ILE A 48 -7.29 5.20 7.72
N LYS A 49 -8.47 5.22 7.08
CA LYS A 49 -8.58 5.04 5.62
C LYS A 49 -7.90 6.22 4.95
N ILE A 50 -6.71 5.99 4.40
CA ILE A 50 -6.07 6.94 3.49
C ILE A 50 -6.79 6.77 2.14
N GLU A 51 -7.69 7.69 1.85
CA GLU A 51 -8.37 7.76 0.55
C GLU A 51 -7.33 8.06 -0.53
N HIS A 52 -7.16 7.14 -1.47
CA HIS A 52 -6.34 7.32 -2.65
C HIS A 52 -7.27 7.49 -3.85
N ALA A 53 -7.60 8.74 -4.20
CA ALA A 53 -8.60 9.05 -5.22
C ALA A 53 -8.39 8.35 -6.59
N ASP A 54 -7.13 8.00 -6.91
CA ASP A 54 -6.75 7.32 -8.16
C ASP A 54 -6.26 5.88 -7.95
N ALA A 55 -6.45 5.29 -6.77
CA ALA A 55 -6.03 3.92 -6.53
C ALA A 55 -6.96 2.92 -7.21
N MET A 56 -6.33 1.93 -7.82
CA MET A 56 -7.02 0.70 -8.19
C MET A 56 -7.29 -0.09 -6.90
N THR A 57 -8.54 -0.46 -6.68
CA THR A 57 -9.00 -1.09 -5.44
C THR A 57 -9.22 -2.59 -5.60
N SER A 58 -9.22 -3.31 -4.50
CA SER A 58 -9.52 -4.74 -4.50
C SER A 58 -10.96 -5.02 -4.91
N PRO A 59 -11.20 -5.90 -5.89
CA PRO A 59 -12.55 -6.31 -6.29
C PRO A 59 -13.12 -7.41 -5.39
N MET A 60 -12.36 -7.92 -4.41
CA MET A 60 -12.77 -9.04 -3.56
C MET A 60 -12.08 -9.00 -2.18
N VAL A 61 -12.57 -9.82 -1.25
CA VAL A 61 -11.89 -10.11 0.02
C VAL A 61 -10.92 -11.28 -0.20
N GLY A 62 -9.71 -11.19 0.34
CA GLY A 62 -8.73 -12.26 0.19
C GLY A 62 -7.34 -11.90 0.71
N THR A 63 -6.33 -12.65 0.28
CA THR A 63 -4.91 -12.41 0.60
C THR A 63 -4.15 -12.00 -0.65
N VAL A 64 -3.43 -10.89 -0.60
CA VAL A 64 -2.61 -10.41 -1.72
C VAL A 64 -1.30 -11.20 -1.80
N TYR A 65 -0.90 -11.54 -3.02
CA TYR A 65 0.47 -11.95 -3.33
C TYR A 65 1.04 -11.12 -4.47
N LEU A 66 2.25 -10.61 -4.27
CA LEU A 66 2.94 -9.76 -5.24
C LEU A 66 3.73 -10.58 -6.27
N SER A 67 3.89 -11.88 -6.05
CA SER A 67 4.58 -12.83 -6.92
C SER A 67 3.66 -14.02 -7.28
N PRO A 68 3.90 -14.72 -8.40
CA PRO A 68 3.10 -15.88 -8.79
C PRO A 68 3.28 -17.09 -7.86
N GLU A 69 4.42 -17.16 -7.18
CA GLU A 69 4.77 -18.23 -6.24
C GLU A 69 5.84 -17.72 -5.25
N PRO A 70 6.05 -18.42 -4.11
CA PRO A 70 7.07 -18.05 -3.14
C PRO A 70 8.46 -17.97 -3.78
N LYS A 71 9.24 -16.93 -3.43
CA LYS A 71 10.59 -16.65 -3.93
C LYS A 71 10.68 -16.27 -5.42
N ALA A 72 9.58 -16.28 -6.17
CA ALA A 72 9.56 -15.74 -7.53
C ALA A 72 9.61 -14.20 -7.51
N LYS A 73 9.98 -13.62 -8.65
CA LYS A 73 9.95 -12.17 -8.84
C LYS A 73 8.52 -11.65 -8.77
N SER A 74 8.36 -10.48 -8.15
CA SER A 74 7.07 -9.80 -8.14
C SER A 74 6.61 -9.48 -9.56
N PHE A 75 5.31 -9.55 -9.80
CA PHE A 75 4.68 -9.18 -11.07
C PHE A 75 5.05 -7.76 -11.49
N ILE A 76 5.08 -6.84 -10.52
CA ILE A 76 5.40 -5.43 -10.73
C ILE A 76 6.36 -4.89 -9.68
N LYS A 77 6.99 -3.76 -10.01
CA LYS A 77 7.76 -2.92 -9.09
C LYS A 77 7.33 -1.47 -9.21
N GLN A 78 7.51 -0.70 -8.14
CA GLN A 78 7.29 0.74 -8.20
C GLN A 78 8.18 1.36 -9.29
N GLY A 79 7.57 2.20 -10.13
CA GLY A 79 8.22 2.81 -11.28
C GLY A 79 8.25 1.95 -12.56
N GLN A 80 7.72 0.72 -12.54
CA GLN A 80 7.60 -0.09 -13.74
C GLN A 80 6.49 0.43 -14.67
N ALA A 81 6.71 0.39 -15.98
CA ALA A 81 5.66 0.62 -16.97
C ALA A 81 4.82 -0.65 -17.17
N VAL A 82 3.50 -0.49 -17.26
CA VAL A 82 2.53 -1.56 -17.46
C VAL A 82 1.54 -1.18 -18.56
N LYS A 83 1.00 -2.18 -19.24
CA LYS A 83 -0.06 -2.06 -20.23
C LYS A 83 -1.39 -2.53 -19.64
N LYS A 84 -2.49 -1.99 -20.16
CA LYS A 84 -3.84 -2.52 -19.85
C LYS A 84 -3.86 -4.03 -20.08
N GLY A 85 -4.33 -4.77 -19.08
CA GLY A 85 -4.40 -6.23 -19.10
C GLY A 85 -3.21 -6.96 -18.48
N ASP A 86 -2.08 -6.29 -18.21
CA ASP A 86 -0.94 -6.89 -17.52
C ASP A 86 -1.33 -7.33 -16.11
N THR A 87 -0.84 -8.49 -15.67
CA THR A 87 -1.04 -8.97 -14.29
C THR A 87 -0.20 -8.15 -13.33
N LEU A 88 -0.85 -7.60 -12.30
CA LEU A 88 -0.25 -6.69 -11.33
C LEU A 88 0.05 -7.37 -10.00
N LEU A 89 -0.87 -8.22 -9.55
CA LEU A 89 -0.78 -9.07 -8.36
C LEU A 89 -1.85 -10.15 -8.47
N ILE A 90 -1.85 -11.10 -7.53
CA ILE A 90 -2.94 -12.07 -7.38
C ILE A 90 -3.60 -11.87 -6.02
N ILE A 91 -4.90 -12.15 -5.95
CA ILE A 91 -5.63 -12.24 -4.68
C ILE A 91 -6.11 -13.68 -4.52
N GLU A 92 -5.66 -14.33 -3.46
CA GLU A 92 -6.20 -15.62 -3.06
C GLU A 92 -7.52 -15.42 -2.33
N ALA A 93 -8.57 -16.02 -2.88
CA ALA A 93 -9.88 -16.10 -2.25
C ALA A 93 -10.44 -17.51 -2.43
N MET A 94 -10.86 -18.14 -1.33
CA MET A 94 -11.41 -19.50 -1.33
C MET A 94 -10.52 -20.53 -2.08
N LYS A 95 -9.20 -20.52 -1.82
CA LYS A 95 -8.19 -21.37 -2.46
C LYS A 95 -8.00 -21.15 -3.98
N THR A 96 -8.56 -20.07 -4.52
CA THR A 96 -8.39 -19.68 -5.92
C THR A 96 -7.52 -18.43 -5.99
N PHE A 97 -6.51 -18.44 -6.86
CA PHE A 97 -5.62 -17.31 -7.09
C PHE A 97 -6.13 -16.48 -8.26
N ASN A 98 -6.70 -15.31 -7.97
CA ASN A 98 -7.35 -14.45 -8.94
C ASN A 98 -6.38 -13.34 -9.42
N PRO A 99 -5.94 -13.33 -10.69
CA PRO A 99 -5.08 -12.27 -11.20
C PRO A 99 -5.80 -10.93 -11.26
N ILE A 100 -5.21 -9.92 -10.64
CA ILE A 100 -5.65 -8.55 -10.75
C ILE A 100 -4.89 -7.89 -11.89
N LYS A 101 -5.62 -7.46 -12.92
CA LYS A 101 -5.06 -6.92 -14.15
C LYS A 101 -5.10 -5.39 -14.15
N ALA A 102 -4.16 -4.78 -14.86
CA ALA A 102 -4.15 -3.34 -15.06
C ALA A 102 -5.37 -2.87 -15.86
N GLU A 103 -6.15 -1.94 -15.29
CA GLU A 103 -7.32 -1.35 -15.96
C GLU A 103 -6.92 -0.35 -17.07
N LYS A 104 -5.73 0.23 -16.93
CA LYS A 104 -5.13 1.20 -17.87
C LYS A 104 -3.62 1.00 -17.99
N SER A 105 -3.06 1.43 -19.11
CA SER A 105 -1.60 1.52 -19.30
C SER A 105 -1.05 2.72 -18.53
N GLY A 106 0.19 2.62 -18.07
CA GLY A 106 0.86 3.70 -17.35
C GLY A 106 2.09 3.23 -16.59
N LYS A 107 2.47 3.98 -15.56
CA LYS A 107 3.59 3.66 -14.67
C LYS A 107 3.08 3.39 -13.26
N ILE A 108 3.56 2.32 -12.62
CA ILE A 108 3.26 2.02 -11.22
C ILE A 108 3.82 3.13 -10.35
N GLN A 109 2.95 3.96 -9.79
CA GLN A 109 3.34 5.09 -8.96
C GLN A 109 3.59 4.66 -7.53
N LYS A 110 2.69 3.85 -6.97
CA LYS A 110 2.74 3.31 -5.60
C LYS A 110 2.11 1.92 -5.57
N ILE A 111 2.68 1.04 -4.74
CA ILE A 111 2.06 -0.21 -4.31
C ILE A 111 1.69 0.03 -2.85
N LEU A 112 0.42 -0.19 -2.49
CA LEU A 112 -0.18 0.22 -1.21
C LEU A 112 -0.44 -0.97 -0.27
N VAL A 113 -0.12 -2.18 -0.72
CA VAL A 113 -0.28 -3.44 0.00
C VAL A 113 1.04 -4.18 0.03
N ASN A 114 1.21 -5.01 1.06
CA ASN A 114 2.36 -5.89 1.21
C ASN A 114 2.05 -7.29 0.68
N ASP A 115 3.11 -8.06 0.47
CA ASP A 115 2.98 -9.50 0.16
C ASP A 115 2.36 -10.25 1.35
N ALA A 116 1.48 -11.20 1.07
CA ALA A 116 0.70 -11.96 2.04
C ALA A 116 -0.23 -11.12 2.95
N GLU A 117 -0.58 -9.90 2.54
CA GLU A 117 -1.49 -9.02 3.30
C GLU A 117 -2.97 -9.37 3.05
N PRO A 118 -3.81 -9.49 4.10
CA PRO A 118 -5.25 -9.61 3.93
C PRO A 118 -5.86 -8.29 3.44
N VAL A 119 -6.77 -8.37 2.48
CA VAL A 119 -7.46 -7.22 1.89
C VAL A 119 -8.97 -7.38 1.88
N GLU A 120 -9.66 -6.26 2.01
CA GLU A 120 -11.13 -6.16 1.92
C GLU A 120 -11.58 -5.62 0.56
N TYR A 121 -12.86 -5.81 0.23
CA TYR A 121 -13.45 -5.19 -0.97
C TYR A 121 -13.31 -3.66 -0.93
N GLY A 122 -12.87 -3.07 -2.04
CA GLY A 122 -12.65 -1.63 -2.16
C GLY A 122 -11.37 -1.13 -1.49
N GLN A 123 -10.56 -2.00 -0.86
CA GLN A 123 -9.28 -1.58 -0.29
C GLN A 123 -8.29 -1.14 -1.39
N PRO A 124 -7.66 0.03 -1.28
CA PRO A 124 -6.64 0.47 -2.24
C PRO A 124 -5.48 -0.52 -2.37
N LEU A 125 -5.15 -0.93 -3.59
CA LEU A 125 -4.05 -1.86 -3.87
C LEU A 125 -2.80 -1.15 -4.40
N LEU A 126 -2.98 -0.29 -5.40
CA LEU A 126 -1.88 0.41 -6.08
C LEU A 126 -2.40 1.61 -6.88
N VAL A 127 -1.47 2.47 -7.32
CA VAL A 127 -1.78 3.63 -8.16
C VAL A 127 -1.02 3.54 -9.47
N ILE A 128 -1.73 3.69 -10.59
CA ILE A 128 -1.16 3.79 -11.95
C ILE A 128 -1.32 5.22 -12.44
N LYS A 129 -0.20 5.83 -12.86
CA LYS A 129 -0.16 7.15 -13.47
C LYS A 129 0.08 7.07 -14.98
#